data_AF-A0A3N5SBP4-F1
#
_entry.id   AF-A0A3N5SBP4-F1
#
_cell.length_a   1.000
_cell.length_b   1.000
_cell.length_c   1.000
_cell.angle_alpha   90.00
_cell.angle_beta   90.00
_cell.angle_gamma   90.00
#
_symmetry.space_group_name_H-M   'P 1'
#
loop_
_entity.id
_entity.type
_entity.pdbx_description
1 polymer ?
#
loop_
_entity_poly.entity_id
_entity_poly.type
_entity_poly.pdbx_seq_one_letter_code
_entity_poly.pdbx_strand_id
1 'polypeptide(L)'
;MTEATVQALSGLRDLSMIKWYVIPLLAIVMYIYSTEIKKARKGGNWEAVFAGLTLFGMDFINESWNGWIMAISQRSAFWTTPGDTALRTMVGWNIEIMFMFTLAGIIYYNALSKKQDQKILGLPEKWFWAIGFTVFCV
;
A
#
# COMPACT_ATOMS: atom_id res chain seq x y z
N MET A 1 9.11 -22.20 11.67
CA MET A 1 9.11 -20.82 11.16
C MET A 1 10.42 -20.55 10.44
N THR A 2 10.42 -19.69 9.43
CA THR A 2 11.67 -19.19 8.81
C THR A 2 12.31 -18.14 9.72
N GLU A 3 13.61 -17.92 9.58
CA GLU A 3 14.32 -16.88 10.34
C GLU A 3 13.72 -15.48 10.10
N ALA A 4 13.38 -15.17 8.84
CA ALA A 4 12.71 -13.93 8.46
C ALA A 4 11.39 -13.71 9.21
N THR A 5 10.59 -14.77 9.40
CA THR A 5 9.35 -14.68 10.20
C THR A 5 9.65 -14.38 11.66
N VAL A 6 10.65 -15.05 12.25
CA VAL A 6 11.03 -14.82 13.65
C VAL A 6 11.49 -13.38 13.85
N GLN A 7 12.31 -12.86 12.93
CA GLN A 7 12.77 -11.46 12.97
C GLN A 7 11.61 -10.47 12.78
N ALA A 8 10.66 -10.75 11.89
CA ALA A 8 9.50 -9.89 11.68
C ALA A 8 8.54 -9.87 12.89
N LEU A 9 8.54 -10.90 13.74
CA LEU A 9 7.80 -10.89 15.00
C LEU A 9 8.47 -10.03 16.08
N SER A 10 9.78 -9.77 15.96
CA SER A 10 10.48 -8.84 16.85
C SER A 10 9.98 -7.40 16.65
N GLY A 11 9.63 -6.72 17.73
CA GLY A 11 9.10 -5.34 17.69
C GLY A 11 7.70 -5.22 17.03
N LEU A 12 6.98 -6.34 16.84
CA LEU A 12 5.63 -6.31 16.29
C LEU A 12 4.72 -5.48 17.18
N ARG A 13 4.14 -4.41 16.60
CA ARG A 13 3.25 -3.44 17.26
C ARG A 13 3.89 -2.68 18.42
N ASP A 14 5.23 -2.55 18.41
CA ASP A 14 5.94 -1.71 19.37
C ASP A 14 5.86 -0.24 18.96
N LEU A 15 5.09 0.55 19.72
CA LEU A 15 4.90 1.97 19.46
C LEU A 15 6.15 2.81 19.78
N SER A 16 7.11 2.29 20.54
CA SER A 16 8.37 2.98 20.82
C SER A 16 9.28 3.07 19.59
N MET A 17 9.01 2.27 18.55
CA MET A 17 9.76 2.28 17.30
C MET A 17 9.39 3.43 16.36
N ILE A 18 8.27 4.13 16.62
CA ILE A 18 7.74 5.19 15.74
C ILE A 18 8.81 6.25 15.49
N LYS A 19 9.11 6.49 14.22
CA LYS A 19 10.09 7.47 13.77
C LYS A 19 9.41 8.78 13.37
N TRP A 20 10.13 9.88 13.53
CA TRP A 20 9.64 11.22 13.20
C TRP A 20 9.21 11.41 11.75
N TYR A 21 9.79 10.68 10.79
CA TYR A 21 9.40 10.77 9.38
C TYR A 21 7.98 10.26 9.10
N VAL A 22 7.36 9.52 10.02
CA VAL A 22 5.95 9.09 9.88
C VAL A 22 5.02 10.29 9.81
N ILE A 23 5.30 11.35 10.56
CA ILE A 23 4.46 12.55 10.64
C ILE A 23 4.36 13.28 9.29
N PRO A 24 5.48 13.68 8.63
CA PRO A 24 5.40 14.32 7.32
C PRO A 24 4.83 13.38 6.24
N LEU A 25 5.10 12.08 6.28
CA LEU A 25 4.49 11.12 5.34
C LEU A 25 2.96 11.06 5.50
N LEU A 26 2.47 10.99 6.73
CA LEU A 26 1.04 11.04 7.01
C LEU A 26 0.42 12.37 6.55
N ALA A 27 1.10 13.50 6.76
CA ALA A 27 0.66 14.80 6.27
C ALA A 27 0.55 14.83 4.73
N ILE A 28 1.49 14.21 4.01
CA ILE A 28 1.41 14.07 2.54
C ILE A 28 0.19 13.24 2.13
N VAL A 29 -0.05 12.10 2.77
CA VAL A 29 -1.23 11.26 2.51
C VAL A 29 -2.52 12.06 2.72
N MET A 30 -2.65 12.74 3.86
CA MET A 30 -3.82 13.56 4.16
C MET A 30 -3.98 14.73 3.17
N TYR A 31 -2.89 15.38 2.78
CA TYR A 31 -2.92 16.47 1.80
C TYR A 31 -3.41 15.99 0.43
N ILE A 32 -2.92 14.84 -0.05
CA ILE A 32 -3.34 14.25 -1.32
C ILE A 32 -4.82 13.88 -1.26
N TYR A 33 -5.25 13.13 -0.24
CA TYR A 33 -6.65 12.74 -0.11
C TYR A 33 -7.59 13.94 0.05
N SER A 34 -7.22 14.95 0.83
CA SER A 34 -8.04 16.16 0.96
C SER A 34 -8.16 16.92 -0.37
N THR A 35 -7.10 16.92 -1.19
CA THR A 35 -7.12 17.52 -2.52
C THR A 35 -7.99 16.73 -3.49
N GLU A 36 -7.86 15.40 -3.53
CA GLU A 36 -8.69 14.54 -4.37
C GLU A 36 -10.17 14.58 -3.97
N ILE A 37 -10.47 14.57 -2.67
CA ILE A 37 -11.84 14.73 -2.15
C ILE A 37 -12.41 16.10 -2.55
N LYS A 38 -11.61 17.17 -2.50
CA LYS A 38 -12.05 18.50 -2.94
C LYS A 38 -12.35 18.55 -4.44
N LYS A 39 -11.55 17.88 -5.28
CA LYS A 39 -11.81 17.73 -6.71
C LYS A 39 -13.09 16.90 -6.94
N ALA A 40 -13.23 15.79 -6.24
CA ALA A 40 -14.37 14.89 -6.34
C ALA A 40 -15.69 15.57 -5.96
N ARG A 41 -15.70 16.36 -4.88
CA ARG A 41 -16.88 17.16 -4.48
C ARG A 41 -17.29 18.20 -5.52
N LYS A 42 -16.33 18.76 -6.27
CA LYS A 42 -16.60 19.76 -7.31
C LYS A 42 -17.06 19.12 -8.63
N GLY A 43 -16.42 18.02 -9.03
CA GLY A 43 -16.63 17.39 -10.34
C GLY A 43 -17.52 16.15 -10.32
N GLY A 44 -17.93 15.66 -9.15
CA GLY A 44 -18.70 14.43 -8.99
C GLY A 44 -17.90 13.13 -9.17
N ASN A 45 -16.65 13.19 -9.61
CA ASN A 45 -15.82 12.01 -9.85
C ASN A 45 -14.99 11.64 -8.60
N TRP A 46 -15.29 10.48 -8.00
CA TRP A 46 -14.61 9.93 -6.81
C TRP A 46 -13.64 8.79 -7.12
N GLU A 47 -13.43 8.47 -8.39
CA GLU A 47 -12.65 7.31 -8.83
C GLU A 47 -11.22 7.34 -8.29
N ALA A 48 -10.59 8.52 -8.20
CA ALA A 48 -9.25 8.64 -7.60
C ALA A 48 -9.22 8.15 -6.14
N VAL A 49 -10.17 8.64 -5.33
CA VAL A 49 -10.28 8.29 -3.91
C VAL A 49 -10.58 6.80 -3.75
N PHE A 50 -11.52 6.28 -4.57
CA PHE A 50 -11.84 4.86 -4.55
C PHE A 50 -10.68 3.99 -5.00
N ALA A 51 -9.92 4.38 -6.04
CA ALA A 51 -8.74 3.64 -6.47
C ALA A 51 -7.70 3.52 -5.34
N GLY A 52 -7.42 4.61 -4.62
CA GLY A 52 -6.56 4.60 -3.44
C GLY A 52 -7.05 3.65 -2.34
N LEU A 53 -8.33 3.78 -1.96
CA LEU A 53 -8.93 2.93 -0.92
C LEU A 53 -9.03 1.46 -1.32
N THR A 54 -9.32 1.16 -2.59
CA THR A 54 -9.38 -0.21 -3.10
C THR A 54 -8.01 -0.85 -3.02
N LEU A 55 -6.96 -0.18 -3.48
CA LEU A 55 -5.63 -0.78 -3.47
C LEU A 55 -5.11 -0.99 -2.04
N PHE A 56 -5.29 -0.02 -1.16
CA PHE A 56 -4.99 -0.17 0.27
C PHE A 56 -5.83 -1.28 0.92
N GLY A 57 -7.12 -1.38 0.59
CA GLY A 57 -7.99 -2.43 1.12
C GLY A 57 -7.58 -3.83 0.67
N MET A 58 -7.17 -3.99 -0.58
CA MET A 58 -6.64 -5.25 -1.10
C MET A 58 -5.33 -5.64 -0.39
N ASP A 59 -4.45 -4.68 -0.16
CA ASP A 59 -3.21 -4.89 0.61
C ASP A 59 -3.52 -5.31 2.07
N PHE A 60 -4.44 -4.62 2.73
CA PHE A 60 -4.89 -4.99 4.08
C PHE A 60 -5.45 -6.42 4.15
N ILE A 61 -6.28 -6.82 3.18
CA ILE A 61 -6.79 -8.20 3.10
C ILE A 61 -5.64 -9.18 2.93
N ASN A 62 -4.69 -8.86 2.04
CA ASN A 62 -3.53 -9.70 1.77
C ASN A 62 -2.69 -9.96 3.02
N GLU A 63 -2.41 -8.89 3.78
CA GLU A 63 -1.63 -8.98 5.00
C GLU A 63 -2.38 -9.67 6.15
N SER A 64 -3.71 -9.50 6.20
CA SER A 64 -4.55 -10.15 7.19
C SER A 64 -4.54 -11.67 7.03
N TRP A 65 -4.75 -12.19 5.82
CA TRP A 65 -4.72 -13.64 5.60
C TRP A 65 -3.31 -14.21 5.76
N ASN A 66 -2.28 -13.49 5.30
CA ASN A 66 -0.88 -13.86 5.49
C ASN A 66 -0.54 -14.05 6.98
N GLY A 67 -0.96 -13.09 7.82
CA GLY A 67 -0.82 -13.17 9.27
C GLY A 67 -1.65 -14.30 9.90
N TRP A 68 -2.89 -14.51 9.45
CA TRP A 68 -3.73 -15.62 9.95
C TRP A 68 -3.15 -16.97 9.64
N ILE A 69 -2.62 -17.19 8.44
CA ILE A 69 -1.99 -18.47 8.10
C ILE A 69 -0.81 -18.72 9.02
N MET A 70 0.06 -17.75 9.23
CA MET A 70 1.17 -17.89 10.18
C MET A 70 0.66 -18.25 11.58
N ALA A 71 -0.32 -17.50 12.10
CA ALA A 71 -0.84 -17.67 13.46
C ALA A 71 -1.58 -19.00 13.68
N ILE A 72 -2.34 -19.47 12.69
CA ILE A 72 -3.15 -20.69 12.80
C ILE A 72 -2.32 -21.93 12.48
N SER A 73 -1.54 -21.90 11.39
CA SER A 73 -0.78 -23.08 10.96
C SER A 73 0.50 -23.31 11.77
N GLN A 74 0.93 -22.32 12.56
CA GLN A 74 2.22 -22.31 13.27
C GLN A 74 3.43 -22.48 12.33
N ARG A 75 3.24 -22.18 11.03
CA ARG A 75 4.29 -22.14 10.00
C ARG A 75 4.66 -20.70 9.68
N SER A 76 5.64 -20.56 8.78
CA SER A 76 6.05 -19.25 8.25
C SER A 76 4.87 -18.53 7.60
N ALA A 77 4.85 -17.21 7.68
CA ALA A 77 4.04 -16.39 6.78
C ALA A 77 4.53 -16.58 5.33
N PHE A 78 3.67 -16.29 4.35
CA PHE A 78 4.02 -16.35 2.92
C PHE A 78 5.04 -15.28 2.54
N TRP A 79 4.91 -14.10 3.14
CA TRP A 79 5.92 -13.04 3.07
C TRP A 79 5.98 -12.30 4.41
N THR A 80 7.10 -11.63 4.63
CA THR A 80 7.45 -10.98 5.89
C THR A 80 8.28 -9.75 5.59
N THR A 81 8.26 -8.77 6.48
CA THR A 81 9.12 -7.58 6.38
C THR A 81 10.18 -7.59 7.50
N PRO A 82 11.18 -8.50 7.46
CA PRO A 82 12.25 -8.50 8.46
C PRO A 82 13.13 -7.26 8.27
N GLY A 83 13.50 -6.59 9.37
CA GLY A 83 14.37 -5.41 9.35
C GLY A 83 13.83 -4.22 10.15
N ASP A 84 14.51 -3.08 10.02
CA ASP A 84 14.09 -1.84 10.68
C ASP A 84 12.90 -1.19 9.97
N THR A 85 11.94 -0.72 10.75
CA THR A 85 10.74 0.01 10.30
C THR A 85 10.30 0.96 11.42
N ALA A 86 9.56 2.01 11.08
CA ALA A 86 8.93 2.87 12.06
C ALA A 86 7.82 2.17 12.85
N LEU A 87 7.02 1.31 12.23
CA LEU A 87 5.98 0.57 12.93
C LEU A 87 5.54 -0.64 12.12
N ARG A 88 5.78 -1.83 12.68
CA ARG A 88 5.26 -3.08 12.13
C ARG A 88 3.90 -3.40 12.76
N THR A 89 2.86 -3.50 11.96
CA THR A 89 1.48 -3.76 12.42
C THR A 89 1.09 -5.23 12.28
N MET A 90 1.59 -5.88 11.22
CA MET A 90 1.47 -7.31 10.95
C MET A 90 2.81 -7.89 10.49
N VAL A 91 2.94 -9.21 10.42
CA VAL A 91 4.23 -9.87 10.09
C VAL A 91 4.81 -9.45 8.73
N GLY A 92 3.94 -9.17 7.74
CA GLY A 92 4.32 -8.63 6.43
C GLY A 92 4.03 -7.14 6.27
N TRP A 93 3.42 -6.48 7.26
CA TRP A 93 2.87 -5.14 7.08
C TRP A 93 3.45 -4.11 8.04
N ASN A 94 3.95 -3.03 7.47
CA ASN A 94 4.49 -1.90 8.19
C ASN A 94 3.89 -0.59 7.69
N ILE A 95 4.10 0.49 8.45
CA ILE A 95 3.51 1.79 8.18
C ILE A 95 3.99 2.42 6.86
N GLU A 96 5.21 2.10 6.42
CA GLU A 96 5.76 2.55 5.14
C GLU A 96 4.98 1.95 3.96
N ILE A 97 4.73 0.63 4.01
CA ILE A 97 3.90 -0.10 3.03
C ILE A 97 2.46 0.42 3.06
N MET A 98 1.91 0.66 4.26
CA MET A 98 0.57 1.24 4.42
C MET A 98 0.44 2.59 3.70
N PHE A 99 1.41 3.50 3.88
CA PHE A 99 1.39 4.80 3.20
C PHE A 99 1.59 4.66 1.70
N MET A 100 2.48 3.77 1.26
CA MET A 100 2.70 3.49 -0.16
C MET A 100 1.41 3.02 -0.83
N PHE A 101 0.73 1.99 -0.31
CA PHE A 101 -0.50 1.46 -0.91
C PHE A 101 -1.70 2.40 -0.81
N THR A 102 -1.73 3.24 0.23
CA THR A 102 -2.72 4.33 0.33
C THR A 102 -2.56 5.33 -0.82
N LEU A 103 -1.33 5.57 -1.29
CA LEU A 103 -1.07 6.51 -2.40
C LEU A 103 -1.06 5.84 -3.78
N ALA A 104 -0.63 4.59 -3.88
CA ALA A 104 -0.40 3.91 -5.16
C ALA A 104 -1.66 3.84 -6.04
N GLY A 105 -2.85 3.64 -5.44
CA GLY A 105 -4.09 3.64 -6.21
C GLY A 105 -4.46 5.02 -6.77
N ILE A 106 -4.18 6.10 -6.01
CA ILE A 106 -4.36 7.49 -6.49
C ILE A 106 -3.35 7.80 -7.59
N ILE A 107 -2.10 7.36 -7.45
CA ILE A 107 -1.05 7.54 -8.44
C ILE A 107 -1.45 6.82 -9.74
N TYR A 108 -1.89 5.56 -9.65
CA TYR A 108 -2.38 4.79 -10.79
C TYR A 108 -3.51 5.52 -11.52
N TYR A 109 -4.51 5.99 -10.77
CA TYR A 109 -5.63 6.74 -11.35
C TYR A 109 -5.16 7.98 -12.11
N ASN A 110 -4.27 8.78 -11.52
CA ASN A 110 -3.77 10.02 -12.14
C ASN A 110 -2.77 9.78 -13.29
N ALA A 111 -2.16 8.59 -13.38
CA ALA A 111 -1.29 8.21 -14.48
C ALA A 111 -2.07 7.84 -15.75
N LEU A 112 -3.34 7.46 -15.60
CA LEU A 112 -4.20 7.13 -16.74
C LEU A 112 -4.60 8.37 -17.54
N SER A 113 -4.70 8.20 -18.85
CA SER A 113 -5.27 9.18 -19.74
C SER A 113 -6.77 9.36 -19.46
N LYS A 114 -7.32 10.54 -19.78
CA LYS A 114 -8.75 10.84 -19.56
C LYS A 114 -9.70 9.85 -20.23
N LYS A 115 -9.33 9.32 -21.41
CA LYS A 115 -10.16 8.39 -22.19
C LYS A 115 -9.87 6.92 -21.90
N GLN A 116 -8.74 6.62 -21.24
CA GLN A 116 -8.33 5.27 -20.84
C GLN A 116 -8.25 4.27 -22.01
N ASP A 117 -8.07 4.75 -23.24
CA ASP A 117 -8.06 4.00 -24.50
C ASP A 117 -6.67 3.95 -25.16
N GLN A 118 -5.65 4.52 -24.52
CA GLN A 118 -4.32 4.58 -25.09
C GLN A 118 -3.59 3.24 -25.02
N LYS A 119 -2.64 3.07 -25.95
CA LYS A 119 -1.65 1.99 -25.91
C LYS A 119 -0.26 2.57 -25.69
N ILE A 120 0.47 2.01 -24.72
CA ILE A 120 1.83 2.38 -24.38
C ILE A 120 2.72 1.16 -24.61
N LEU A 121 3.74 1.29 -25.46
CA LEU A 121 4.60 0.19 -25.90
C LEU A 121 3.82 -1.05 -26.40
N GLY A 122 2.67 -0.84 -27.05
CA GLY A 122 1.81 -1.91 -27.58
C GLY A 122 0.82 -2.52 -26.57
N LEU A 123 0.92 -2.19 -25.28
CA LEU A 123 0.00 -2.64 -24.24
C LEU A 123 -1.09 -1.59 -23.95
N PRO A 124 -2.33 -1.99 -23.60
CA PRO A 124 -3.33 -1.06 -23.08
C PRO A 124 -2.77 -0.33 -21.85
N GLU A 125 -2.97 0.99 -21.76
CA GLU A 125 -2.35 1.83 -20.73
C GLU A 125 -2.59 1.36 -19.29
N LYS A 126 -3.77 0.79 -19.00
CA LYS A 126 -4.09 0.19 -17.70
C LYS A 126 -3.11 -0.90 -17.30
N TRP A 127 -2.81 -1.81 -18.22
CA TRP A 127 -1.87 -2.89 -17.99
C TRP A 127 -0.44 -2.41 -17.95
N PHE A 128 -0.08 -1.46 -18.83
CA PHE A 128 1.24 -0.85 -18.80
C PHE A 128 1.53 -0.23 -17.42
N TRP A 129 0.63 0.59 -16.89
CA TRP A 129 0.78 1.22 -15.59
C TRP A 129 0.69 0.23 -14.43
N ALA A 130 -0.22 -0.75 -14.50
CA ALA A 130 -0.31 -1.78 -13.46
C ALA A 130 1.00 -2.56 -13.34
N ILE A 131 1.56 -3.02 -14.46
CA ILE A 131 2.84 -3.73 -14.48
C ILE A 131 3.97 -2.83 -14.00
N GLY A 132 4.04 -1.59 -14.51
CA GLY A 132 5.07 -0.62 -14.11
C GLY A 132 5.07 -0.34 -12.61
N PHE A 133 3.90 -0.14 -12.01
CA PHE A 133 3.79 0.08 -10.56
C PHE A 133 4.00 -1.20 -9.75
N THR A 134 3.63 -2.38 -10.23
CA THR A 134 3.99 -3.63 -9.56
C THR A 134 5.50 -3.79 -9.48
N VAL A 135 6.23 -3.55 -10.57
CA VAL A 135 7.71 -3.63 -10.56
C VAL A 135 8.32 -2.56 -9.64
N PHE A 136 7.72 -1.38 -9.54
CA PHE A 136 8.21 -0.33 -8.66
C PHE A 136 8.00 -0.64 -7.16
N CYS A 137 6.96 -1.40 -6.82
CA CYS A 137 6.53 -1.68 -5.45
C CYS A 137 7.05 -3.01 -4.88
N VAL A 138 7.91 -3.74 -5.59
CA VAL A 138 8.52 -5.04 -5.20
C VAL A 138 10.03 -4.89 -5.15
#